data_AF-A0A8R1EPF3-F1
#
_entry.id   AF-A0A8R1EPF3-F1
#
_cell.length_a   1.000
_cell.length_b   1.000
_cell.length_c   1.000
_cell.angle_alpha   90.00
_cell.angle_beta   90.00
_cell.angle_gamma   90.00
#
_symmetry.space_group_name_H-M   'P 1'
#
loop_
_entity.id
_entity.type
_entity.pdbx_description
1 polymer ?
#
loop_
_entity_poly.entity_id
_entity_poly.type
_entity_poly.pdbx_seq_one_letter_code
_entity_poly.pdbx_strand_id
1 'polypeptide(L)'
;MYLTRANVPESDYPSSITVAQLERELNFVEYFLQKSASPVVFSHNDLQEGNFLLMDGYQLADDGTVLTADGKPAKEDPLSLIDYEYCSYNYRGFDLGNHFCEYGYDYNESEPPYYKIHQHFFDVEKERKVFCEAYLEEVYRMRACGDNPHFPSDLVTGDRKKDLEKIIEESILFMPVSNIFWVCWSLINAE
;
A
#
# COMPACT_ATOMS: atom_id res chain seq x y z
N MET A 1 -9.35 16.46 -4.34
CA MET A 1 -8.27 16.56 -5.34
C MET A 1 -7.25 15.53 -4.89
N TYR A 2 -7.39 14.29 -5.37
CA TYR A 2 -6.72 13.09 -4.86
C TYR A 2 -5.44 12.79 -5.67
N LEU A 3 -4.71 13.84 -6.04
CA LEU A 3 -3.46 13.68 -6.76
C LEU A 3 -2.40 13.21 -5.79
N THR A 4 -1.77 12.11 -6.15
CA THR A 4 -0.82 11.35 -5.32
C THR A 4 0.59 11.39 -5.82
N ARG A 5 0.76 11.68 -7.11
CA ARG A 5 2.05 12.10 -7.62
C ARG A 5 2.36 13.49 -7.08
N ALA A 6 3.44 13.59 -6.31
CA ALA A 6 3.98 14.88 -5.91
C ALA A 6 4.32 15.68 -7.17
N ASN A 7 3.59 16.77 -7.41
CA ASN A 7 3.87 17.69 -8.50
C ASN A 7 4.85 18.76 -8.02
N VAL A 8 6.10 18.36 -7.88
CA VAL A 8 7.21 19.22 -7.49
C VAL A 8 7.98 19.61 -8.76
N PRO A 9 8.22 20.90 -9.02
CA PRO A 9 9.07 21.33 -10.14
C PRO A 9 10.44 20.65 -10.09
N GLU A 10 10.96 20.22 -11.25
CA GLU A 10 12.29 19.59 -11.30
C GLU A 10 13.40 20.50 -10.76
N SER A 11 13.21 21.82 -10.83
CA SER A 11 14.12 22.82 -10.24
C SER A 11 14.25 22.71 -8.72
N ASP A 12 13.26 22.10 -8.07
CA ASP A 12 13.20 21.95 -6.62
C ASP A 12 13.76 20.58 -6.18
N TYR A 13 14.12 19.71 -7.13
CA TYR A 13 14.76 18.44 -6.82
C TYR A 13 16.18 18.69 -6.32
N PRO A 14 16.57 18.17 -5.15
CA PRO A 14 17.93 18.29 -4.68
C PRO A 14 18.86 17.51 -5.62
N SER A 15 19.91 18.17 -6.14
CA SER A 15 20.93 17.50 -6.97
C SER A 15 21.81 16.52 -6.18
N SER A 16 21.79 16.62 -4.85
CA SER A 16 22.42 15.69 -3.91
C SER A 16 21.71 15.75 -2.56
N ILE A 17 21.75 14.65 -1.81
CA ILE A 17 21.26 14.58 -0.45
C ILE A 17 22.36 14.02 0.46
N THR A 18 22.59 14.68 1.59
CA THR A 18 23.50 14.22 2.64
C THR A 18 22.73 13.45 3.71
N VAL A 19 23.42 12.60 4.48
CA VAL A 19 22.81 11.89 5.63
C VAL A 19 22.15 12.88 6.61
N ALA A 20 22.78 14.03 6.88
CA ALA A 20 22.22 15.05 7.75
C ALA A 20 20.96 15.73 7.17
N GLN A 21 20.82 15.80 5.84
CA GLN A 21 19.57 16.25 5.21
C GLN A 21 18.49 15.18 5.33
N LEU A 22 18.82 13.92 5.04
CA LEU A 22 17.92 12.78 5.17
C LEU A 22 17.38 12.63 6.61
N GLU A 23 18.24 12.80 7.62
CA GLU A 23 17.84 12.82 9.03
C GLU A 23 16.83 13.93 9.34
N ARG A 24 16.96 15.12 8.72
CA ARG A 24 15.97 16.20 8.89
C ARG A 24 14.64 15.87 8.25
N GLU A 25 14.65 15.24 7.07
CA GLU A 25 13.42 14.77 6.41
C GLU A 25 12.73 13.69 7.24
N LEU A 26 13.49 12.75 7.82
CA LEU A 26 12.95 11.72 8.72
C LEU A 26 12.31 12.33 9.97
N ASN A 27 12.96 13.29 10.62
CA ASN A 27 12.40 14.01 11.76
C ASN A 27 11.09 14.74 11.39
N PHE A 28 11.02 15.32 10.19
CA PHE A 28 9.80 15.95 9.69
C PHE A 28 8.68 14.93 9.47
N VAL A 29 8.99 13.79 8.84
CA VAL A 29 8.03 12.69 8.64
C VAL A 29 7.52 12.17 9.98
N GLU A 30 8.39 11.90 10.96
CA GLU A 30 7.98 11.43 12.29
C GLU A 30 7.04 12.42 12.98
N TYR A 31 7.39 13.71 13.00
CA TYR A 31 6.53 14.75 13.56
C TYR A 31 5.16 14.80 12.89
N PHE A 32 5.14 14.68 11.56
CA PHE A 32 3.92 14.69 10.78
C PHE A 32 3.05 13.43 11.04
N LEU A 33 3.67 12.25 11.09
CA LEU A 33 2.98 10.98 11.33
C LEU A 33 2.29 10.91 12.69
N GLN A 34 2.85 11.56 13.71
CA GLN A 34 2.20 11.72 15.02
C GLN A 34 0.82 12.42 14.94
N LYS A 35 0.54 13.14 13.85
CA LYS A 35 -0.74 13.82 13.59
C LYS A 35 -1.64 13.10 12.60
N SER A 36 -1.19 12.00 11.99
CA SER A 36 -1.92 11.27 10.94
C SER A 36 -3.24 10.66 11.41
N ALA A 37 -3.34 10.28 12.70
CA ALA A 37 -4.46 9.56 13.27
C ALA A 37 -4.84 8.27 12.49
N SER A 38 -3.91 7.71 11.71
CA SER A 38 -4.06 6.40 11.10
C SER A 38 -4.02 5.34 12.21
N PRO A 39 -4.92 4.34 12.21
CA PRO A 39 -4.93 3.31 13.23
C PRO A 39 -3.69 2.41 13.08
N VAL A 40 -3.17 1.94 14.22
CA VAL A 40 -2.11 0.94 14.26
C VAL A 40 -2.74 -0.44 14.13
N VAL A 41 -2.27 -1.23 13.17
CA VAL A 41 -2.73 -2.58 12.86
C VAL A 41 -1.52 -3.50 12.71
N PHE A 42 -1.74 -4.81 12.70
CA PHE A 42 -0.71 -5.73 12.22
C PHE A 42 -0.63 -5.60 10.69
N SER A 43 0.49 -5.07 10.20
CA SER A 43 0.73 -4.76 8.80
C SER A 43 1.76 -5.72 8.21
N HIS A 44 1.63 -6.01 6.92
CA HIS A 44 2.62 -6.77 6.17
C HIS A 44 3.90 -5.95 5.93
N ASN A 45 3.71 -4.65 5.64
CA ASN A 45 4.72 -3.64 5.30
C ASN A 45 5.42 -3.83 3.94
N ASP A 46 5.21 -4.96 3.27
CA ASP A 46 5.80 -5.25 1.96
C ASP A 46 4.80 -5.93 1.01
N LEU A 47 3.70 -5.24 0.69
CA LEU A 47 2.65 -5.76 -0.22
C LEU A 47 2.99 -5.51 -1.70
N GLN A 48 4.16 -5.97 -2.15
CA GLN A 48 4.57 -6.04 -3.56
C GLN A 48 3.99 -7.27 -4.28
N GLU A 49 3.97 -7.27 -5.61
CA GLU A 49 3.29 -8.29 -6.42
C GLU A 49 3.84 -9.71 -6.20
N GLY A 50 5.13 -9.86 -5.91
CA GLY A 50 5.77 -11.13 -5.60
C GLY A 50 5.25 -11.79 -4.31
N ASN A 51 4.65 -11.01 -3.41
CA ASN A 51 4.13 -11.48 -2.13
C ASN A 51 2.63 -11.85 -2.19
N PHE A 52 1.99 -11.70 -3.36
CA PHE A 52 0.64 -12.20 -3.64
C PHE A 52 0.71 -13.49 -4.46
N LEU A 53 0.33 -14.61 -3.85
CA LEU A 53 0.23 -15.88 -4.57
C LEU A 53 -1.22 -16.16 -4.96
N LEU A 54 -1.41 -16.51 -6.23
CA LEU A 54 -2.62 -17.16 -6.71
C LEU A 54 -2.46 -18.67 -6.57
N MET A 55 -3.38 -19.31 -5.85
CA MET A 55 -3.35 -20.77 -5.65
C MET A 55 -3.45 -21.55 -6.97
N ASP A 56 -2.78 -22.70 -7.02
CA ASP A 56 -2.85 -23.59 -8.19
C ASP A 56 -4.30 -24.01 -8.50
N GLY A 57 -4.60 -24.14 -9.78
CA GLY A 57 -5.96 -24.40 -10.27
C GLY A 57 -6.84 -23.15 -10.43
N TYR A 58 -6.30 -21.95 -10.19
CA TYR A 58 -6.95 -20.66 -10.48
C TYR A 58 -6.17 -19.83 -11.50
N GLN A 59 -6.86 -18.94 -12.19
CA GLN A 59 -6.30 -18.00 -13.18
C GLN A 59 -7.03 -16.66 -13.14
N LEU A 60 -6.36 -15.59 -13.57
CA LEU A 60 -6.96 -14.26 -13.72
C LEU A 60 -7.45 -14.05 -15.15
N ALA A 61 -8.67 -13.53 -15.30
CA ALA A 61 -9.16 -12.99 -16.55
C ALA A 61 -8.61 -11.56 -16.78
N ASP A 62 -8.72 -11.06 -18.02
CA ASP A 62 -8.25 -9.71 -18.40
C ASP A 62 -8.90 -8.58 -17.58
N ASP A 63 -10.09 -8.82 -17.02
CA ASP A 63 -10.81 -7.86 -16.18
C ASP A 63 -10.52 -8.01 -14.67
N GLY A 64 -9.59 -8.89 -14.30
CA GLY A 64 -9.22 -9.17 -12.91
C GLY A 64 -10.12 -10.22 -12.23
N THR A 65 -11.13 -10.76 -12.91
CA THR A 65 -11.96 -11.84 -12.34
C THR A 65 -11.13 -13.09 -12.12
N VAL A 66 -11.20 -13.67 -10.91
CA VAL A 66 -10.54 -14.94 -10.63
C VAL A 66 -11.42 -16.10 -11.09
N LEU A 67 -10.85 -16.95 -11.94
CA LEU A 67 -11.48 -18.12 -12.52
C LEU A 67 -10.82 -19.41 -12.02
N THR A 68 -11.62 -20.47 -11.87
CA THR A 68 -11.11 -21.83 -11.74
C THR A 68 -10.52 -22.32 -13.06
N ALA A 69 -9.74 -23.40 -13.03
CA ALA A 69 -9.12 -24.02 -14.22
C ALA A 69 -10.14 -24.40 -15.32
N ASP A 70 -11.39 -24.66 -14.97
CA ASP A 70 -12.48 -24.94 -15.92
C ASP A 70 -13.22 -23.67 -16.40
N GLY A 71 -12.69 -22.48 -16.10
CA GLY A 71 -13.17 -21.19 -16.61
C GLY A 71 -14.41 -20.63 -15.90
N LYS A 72 -14.72 -21.11 -14.69
CA LYS A 72 -15.87 -20.62 -13.90
C LYS A 72 -15.40 -19.61 -12.85
N PRO A 73 -16.27 -18.67 -12.42
CA PRO A 73 -15.93 -17.78 -11.32
C PRO A 73 -15.56 -18.55 -10.04
N ALA A 74 -14.45 -18.15 -9.41
CA ALA A 74 -14.06 -18.68 -8.11
C ALA A 74 -15.17 -18.44 -7.07
N LYS A 75 -15.40 -19.42 -6.21
CA LYS A 75 -16.39 -19.33 -5.11
C LYS A 75 -15.75 -18.98 -3.77
N GLU A 76 -14.44 -19.13 -3.69
CA GLU A 76 -13.59 -18.87 -2.53
C GLU A 76 -12.49 -17.93 -2.98
N ASP A 77 -11.87 -17.22 -2.04
CA ASP A 77 -10.71 -16.36 -2.33
C ASP A 77 -9.45 -17.24 -2.44
N PRO A 78 -8.82 -17.34 -3.62
CA PRO A 78 -7.65 -18.17 -3.83
C PRO A 78 -6.35 -17.37 -3.73
N LEU A 79 -6.39 -16.12 -3.25
CA LEU A 79 -5.20 -15.32 -3.01
C LEU A 79 -4.62 -15.63 -1.64
N SER A 80 -3.29 -15.67 -1.55
CA SER A 80 -2.56 -15.85 -0.30
C SER A 80 -1.40 -14.88 -0.22
N LEU A 81 -1.29 -14.19 0.91
CA LEU A 81 -0.14 -13.34 1.22
C LEU A 81 0.96 -14.18 1.86
N ILE A 82 2.20 -13.96 1.43
CA ILE A 82 3.40 -14.62 1.95
C ILE A 82 4.49 -13.60 2.29
N ASP A 83 5.58 -14.07 2.87
CA ASP A 83 6.79 -13.29 3.14
C ASP A 83 6.61 -12.13 4.13
N TYR A 84 6.25 -12.50 5.37
CA TYR A 84 6.04 -11.58 6.47
C TYR A 84 7.36 -11.06 7.09
N GLU A 85 8.46 -10.97 6.35
CA GLU A 85 9.78 -10.61 6.91
C GLU A 85 9.81 -9.20 7.50
N TYR A 86 9.05 -8.26 6.92
CA TYR A 86 8.89 -6.89 7.41
C TYR A 86 7.65 -6.69 8.29
N CYS A 87 6.88 -7.74 8.59
CA CYS A 87 5.61 -7.57 9.30
C CYS A 87 5.80 -6.98 10.70
N SER A 88 4.91 -6.07 11.09
CA SER A 88 4.94 -5.46 12.42
C SER A 88 3.63 -4.75 12.72
N TYR A 89 3.46 -4.31 13.96
CA TYR A 89 2.42 -3.32 14.25
C TYR A 89 2.83 -1.98 13.65
N ASN A 90 2.08 -1.51 12.66
CA ASN A 90 2.36 -0.27 11.96
C ASN A 90 1.05 0.47 11.64
N TYR A 91 1.15 1.72 11.19
CA TYR A 91 0.00 2.46 10.70
C TYR A 91 -0.59 1.75 9.47
N ARG A 92 -1.91 1.52 9.47
CA ARG A 92 -2.63 0.97 8.31
C ARG A 92 -2.34 1.77 7.03
N GLY A 93 -2.21 3.09 7.16
CA GLY A 93 -1.86 3.98 6.06
C GLY A 93 -0.55 3.56 5.38
N PHE A 94 0.46 3.10 6.13
CA PHE A 94 1.72 2.63 5.56
C PHE A 94 1.54 1.41 4.67
N ASP A 95 0.82 0.39 5.13
CA ASP A 95 0.63 -0.86 4.37
C ASP A 95 -0.14 -0.61 3.06
N LEU A 96 -1.21 0.21 3.14
CA LEU A 96 -1.98 0.63 1.97
C LEU A 96 -1.18 1.53 1.03
N GLY A 97 -0.47 2.52 1.57
CA GLY A 97 0.34 3.45 0.81
C GLY A 97 1.50 2.74 0.11
N ASN A 98 2.14 1.78 0.78
CA ASN A 98 3.16 0.92 0.19
C ASN A 98 2.61 0.13 -0.98
N HIS A 99 1.51 -0.59 -0.79
CA HIS A 99 0.88 -1.36 -1.86
C HIS A 99 0.55 -0.49 -3.09
N PHE A 100 0.13 0.76 -2.88
CA PHE A 100 -0.13 1.71 -3.97
C PHE A 100 1.13 2.31 -4.60
N CYS A 101 2.26 2.34 -3.89
CA CYS A 101 3.56 2.63 -4.51
C CYS A 101 3.93 1.50 -5.48
N GLU A 102 3.72 0.24 -5.09
CA GLU A 102 4.08 -0.93 -5.91
C GLU A 102 3.36 -0.99 -7.26
N TYR A 103 2.22 -0.31 -7.42
CA TYR A 103 1.56 -0.21 -8.74
C TYR A 103 2.46 0.46 -9.80
N GLY A 104 3.39 1.31 -9.36
CA GLY A 104 4.31 2.02 -10.23
C GLY A 104 5.64 1.31 -10.45
N TYR A 105 5.96 0.26 -9.69
CA TYR A 105 7.23 -0.46 -9.82
C TYR A 105 7.02 -1.77 -10.59
N ASP A 106 7.95 -2.07 -11.49
CA ASP A 106 8.03 -3.35 -12.19
C ASP A 106 9.44 -3.91 -11.99
N TYR A 107 9.53 -5.05 -11.30
CA TYR A 107 10.79 -5.74 -10.99
C TYR A 107 11.14 -6.84 -12.00
N ASN A 108 10.36 -7.00 -13.07
CA ASN A 108 10.56 -8.02 -14.10
C ASN A 108 11.34 -7.49 -15.31
N GLU A 109 12.36 -6.67 -15.05
CA GLU A 109 13.22 -6.09 -16.08
C GLU A 109 14.50 -6.91 -16.24
N SER A 110 14.82 -7.33 -17.47
CA SER A 110 15.97 -8.21 -17.75
C SER A 110 17.31 -7.46 -17.83
N GLU A 111 17.28 -6.13 -17.89
CA GLU A 111 18.46 -5.27 -18.07
C GLU A 111 18.61 -4.27 -16.92
N PRO A 112 19.84 -3.85 -16.57
CA PRO A 112 20.08 -2.84 -15.54
C PRO A 112 19.24 -1.57 -15.75
N PRO A 113 18.64 -0.99 -14.68
CA PRO A 113 18.86 -1.33 -13.26
C PRO A 113 17.98 -2.48 -12.72
N TYR A 114 17.38 -3.31 -13.58
CA TYR A 114 16.53 -4.46 -13.24
C TYR A 114 15.19 -4.09 -12.58
N TYR A 115 14.78 -2.83 -12.71
CA TYR A 115 13.44 -2.38 -12.39
C TYR A 115 13.04 -1.20 -13.27
N LYS A 116 11.74 -0.94 -13.36
CA LYS A 116 11.19 0.22 -14.08
C LYS A 116 10.11 0.90 -13.26
N ILE A 117 10.02 2.22 -13.43
CA ILE A 117 9.01 3.04 -12.77
C ILE A 117 8.01 3.57 -13.80
N HIS A 118 6.77 3.12 -13.70
CA HIS A 118 5.64 3.52 -14.51
C HIS A 118 4.87 4.67 -13.84
N GLN A 119 5.38 5.89 -14.00
CA GLN A 119 4.87 7.09 -13.33
C GLN A 119 3.35 7.33 -13.44
N HIS A 120 2.71 6.86 -14.51
CA HIS A 120 1.27 7.01 -14.74
C HIS A 120 0.42 6.12 -13.83
N PHE A 121 0.96 5.03 -13.29
CA PHE A 121 0.25 4.18 -12.33
C PHE A 121 0.13 4.82 -10.95
N PHE A 122 0.91 5.85 -10.63
CA PHE A 122 0.70 6.63 -9.41
C PHE A 122 -0.57 7.50 -9.47
N ASP A 123 -1.19 7.68 -10.63
CA ASP A 123 -2.36 8.55 -10.84
C ASP A 123 -3.69 7.75 -10.93
N VAL A 124 -3.68 6.45 -10.65
CA VAL A 124 -4.86 5.55 -10.72
C VAL A 124 -5.82 5.73 -9.53
N GLU A 125 -6.55 6.84 -9.50
CA GLU A 125 -7.49 7.17 -8.43
C GLU A 125 -8.66 6.18 -8.32
N LYS A 126 -9.19 5.70 -9.45
CA LYS A 126 -10.37 4.84 -9.47
C LYS A 126 -10.06 3.47 -8.88
N GLU A 127 -8.97 2.86 -9.29
CA GLU A 127 -8.51 1.54 -8.88
C GLU A 127 -8.21 1.52 -7.37
N ARG A 128 -7.51 2.54 -6.86
CA ARG A 128 -7.26 2.68 -5.42
C ARG A 128 -8.53 2.88 -4.61
N LYS A 129 -9.48 3.66 -5.13
CA LYS A 129 -10.79 3.81 -4.48
C LYS A 129 -11.51 2.47 -4.41
N VAL A 130 -11.52 1.67 -5.48
CA VAL A 130 -12.11 0.32 -5.49
C VAL A 130 -11.42 -0.59 -4.45
N PHE A 131 -10.09 -0.53 -4.36
CA PHE A 131 -9.36 -1.28 -3.33
C PHE A 131 -9.75 -0.85 -1.91
N CYS A 132 -9.81 0.46 -1.65
CA CYS A 132 -10.22 1.00 -0.35
C CYS A 132 -11.67 0.65 0.01
N GLU A 133 -12.57 0.62 -0.97
CA GLU A 133 -13.95 0.15 -0.80
C GLU A 133 -13.98 -1.32 -0.40
N ALA A 134 -13.25 -2.20 -1.11
CA ALA A 134 -13.18 -3.63 -0.79
C ALA A 134 -12.60 -3.89 0.60
N TYR A 135 -11.49 -3.20 0.95
CA TYR A 135 -10.90 -3.25 2.29
C TYR A 135 -11.91 -2.82 3.36
N LEU A 136 -12.62 -1.70 3.14
CA LEU A 136 -13.60 -1.19 4.09
C LEU A 136 -14.80 -2.12 4.26
N GLU A 137 -15.30 -2.72 3.17
CA GLU A 137 -16.36 -3.73 3.25
C GLU A 137 -15.95 -4.89 4.14
N GLU A 138 -14.73 -5.40 3.99
CA GLU A 138 -14.23 -6.50 4.81
C GLU A 138 -14.09 -6.10 6.28
N VAL A 139 -13.58 -4.91 6.57
CA VAL A 139 -13.52 -4.37 7.94
C VAL A 139 -14.92 -4.28 8.57
N TYR A 140 -15.93 -3.82 7.82
CA TYR A 140 -17.32 -3.79 8.29
C TYR A 140 -17.91 -5.18 8.46
N ARG A 141 -17.59 -6.13 7.57
CA ARG A 141 -18.02 -7.53 7.68
C ARG A 141 -17.47 -8.17 8.95
N MET A 142 -16.16 -7.99 9.21
CA MET A 142 -15.49 -8.47 10.43
C MET A 142 -16.09 -7.85 11.71
N ARG A 143 -16.41 -6.55 11.67
CA ARG A 143 -17.09 -5.88 12.78
C ARG A 143 -18.48 -6.47 13.06
N ALA A 144 -19.22 -6.79 11.99
CA ALA A 144 -20.59 -7.26 12.09
C ALA A 144 -20.70 -8.75 12.47
N CYS A 145 -19.78 -9.61 12.02
CA CYS A 145 -19.80 -11.03 12.38
C CYS A 145 -19.46 -11.26 13.86
N GLY A 146 -18.60 -10.41 14.45
CA GLY A 146 -18.24 -10.49 15.86
C GLY A 146 -17.34 -11.69 16.20
N ASP A 147 -16.75 -12.35 15.20
CA ASP A 147 -15.87 -13.51 15.39
C ASP A 147 -14.56 -13.14 16.10
N ASN A 148 -14.13 -11.88 16.00
CA ASN A 148 -12.98 -11.35 16.71
C ASN A 148 -13.44 -10.54 17.94
N PRO A 149 -13.34 -11.09 19.17
CA PRO A 149 -13.70 -10.36 20.39
C PRO A 149 -12.79 -9.16 20.68
N HIS A 150 -11.65 -9.06 19.99
CA HIS A 150 -10.69 -7.97 20.06
C HIS A 150 -10.71 -7.08 18.82
N PHE A 151 -11.79 -7.08 18.04
CA PHE A 151 -11.94 -6.18 16.90
C PHE A 151 -11.77 -4.72 17.37
N PRO A 152 -10.79 -3.95 16.84
CA PRO A 152 -10.54 -2.61 17.33
C PRO A 152 -11.71 -1.68 17.00
N SER A 153 -12.33 -1.11 18.03
CA SER A 153 -13.51 -0.26 17.91
C SER A 153 -13.27 1.06 17.17
N ASP A 154 -12.00 1.44 17.03
CA ASP A 154 -11.52 2.69 16.43
C ASP A 154 -11.09 2.55 14.96
N LEU A 155 -11.15 1.34 14.38
CA LEU A 155 -10.84 1.13 12.95
C LEU A 155 -11.81 1.83 12.00
N VAL A 156 -13.09 1.93 12.40
CA VAL A 156 -14.19 2.51 11.62
C VAL A 156 -15.18 3.25 12.52
N THR A 157 -15.64 4.41 12.09
CA THR A 157 -16.59 5.25 12.84
C THR A 157 -18.03 4.75 12.76
N GLY A 158 -18.36 3.95 11.74
CA GLY A 158 -19.74 3.57 11.43
C GLY A 158 -20.37 4.43 10.32
N ASP A 159 -19.75 5.56 9.99
CA ASP A 159 -20.08 6.33 8.79
C ASP A 159 -19.18 5.86 7.63
N ARG A 160 -19.72 4.97 6.80
CA ARG A 160 -19.02 4.36 5.65
C ARG A 160 -18.41 5.39 4.71
N LYS A 161 -19.07 6.54 4.51
CA LYS A 161 -18.55 7.58 3.61
C LYS A 161 -17.33 8.24 4.23
N LYS A 162 -17.43 8.63 5.50
CA LYS A 162 -16.33 9.24 6.24
C LYS A 162 -15.14 8.29 6.39
N ASP A 163 -15.40 7.01 6.65
CA ASP A 163 -14.36 6.00 6.80
C ASP A 163 -13.63 5.74 5.48
N LEU A 164 -14.36 5.72 4.35
CA LEU A 164 -13.75 5.58 3.03
C LEU A 164 -12.87 6.79 2.68
N GLU A 165 -13.38 8.00 2.90
CA GLU A 165 -12.60 9.23 2.70
C GLU A 165 -11.32 9.21 3.54
N LYS A 166 -11.41 8.75 4.80
CA LYS A 166 -10.26 8.63 5.70
C LYS A 166 -9.24 7.59 5.21
N ILE A 167 -9.66 6.39 4.80
CA ILE A 167 -8.74 5.34 4.32
C ILE A 167 -8.00 5.78 3.06
N ILE A 168 -8.71 6.45 2.13
CA ILE A 168 -8.09 7.02 0.94
C ILE A 168 -7.05 8.06 1.36
N GLU A 169 -7.41 9.02 2.22
CA GLU A 169 -6.47 10.04 2.72
C GLU A 169 -5.24 9.42 3.41
N GLU A 170 -5.44 8.45 4.31
CA GLU A 170 -4.37 7.70 4.98
C GLU A 170 -3.44 7.03 3.96
N SER A 171 -3.98 6.31 2.97
CA SER A 171 -3.16 5.60 1.98
C SER A 171 -2.29 6.54 1.15
N ILE A 172 -2.84 7.69 0.73
CA ILE A 172 -2.12 8.70 -0.06
C ILE A 172 -1.01 9.32 0.77
N LEU A 173 -1.32 9.63 2.02
CA LEU A 173 -0.43 10.34 2.93
C LEU A 173 0.84 9.56 3.25
N PHE A 174 0.74 8.24 3.26
CA PHE A 174 1.85 7.35 3.59
C PHE A 174 2.65 6.85 2.37
N MET A 175 2.21 7.10 1.13
CA MET A 175 3.02 6.83 -0.07
C MET A 175 4.45 7.45 0.00
N PRO A 176 4.63 8.74 0.31
CA PRO A 176 5.98 9.32 0.46
C PRO A 176 6.77 8.72 1.63
N VAL A 177 6.09 8.19 2.65
CA VAL A 177 6.72 7.52 3.79
C VAL A 177 7.29 6.16 3.37
N SER A 178 6.54 5.39 2.58
CA SER A 178 7.03 4.16 1.94
C SER A 178 8.26 4.46 1.07
N ASN A 179 8.22 5.51 0.24
CA ASN A 179 9.37 5.90 -0.58
C ASN A 179 10.62 6.21 0.26
N ILE A 180 10.51 6.97 1.35
CA ILE A 180 11.66 7.26 2.22
C ILE A 180 12.18 5.99 2.89
N PHE A 181 11.29 5.11 3.34
CA PHE A 181 11.66 3.83 3.95
C PHE A 181 12.49 2.98 2.98
N TRP A 182 11.99 2.75 1.76
CA TRP A 182 12.68 1.92 0.77
C TRP A 182 13.91 2.59 0.16
N VAL A 183 13.97 3.93 0.09
CA VAL A 183 15.20 4.64 -0.26
C VAL A 183 16.29 4.40 0.78
N CYS A 184 15.99 4.54 2.08
CA CYS A 184 16.94 4.25 3.14
C CYS A 184 17.42 2.79 3.11
N TRP A 185 16.48 1.84 2.96
CA TRP A 185 16.80 0.42 2.80
C TRP A 185 17.70 0.18 1.59
N SER A 186 17.39 0.78 0.44
CA SER A 186 18.15 0.58 -0.80
C SER A 186 19.57 1.14 -0.71
N LEU A 187 19.74 2.31 -0.08
CA LEU A 187 21.05 2.92 0.14
C LEU A 187 21.93 2.03 1.04
N ILE A 188 21.35 1.42 2.08
CA ILE A 188 22.06 0.50 2.98
C ILE A 188 22.46 -0.79 2.25
N ASN A 189 21.60 -1.33 1.40
CA ASN A 189 21.89 -2.56 0.64
C ASN A 189 22.84 -2.34 -0.55
N ALA A 190 23.10 -1.09 -0.93
CA ALA A 190 24.04 -0.74 -1.98
C ALA A 190 25.49 -0.58 -1.49
N GLU A 191 25.73 -0.58 -0.17
CA GLU A 191 27.07 -0.62 0.45
C GLU A 191 27.73 -2.00 0.34
#